data_AF-A0A6N9SKB3-F1
#
_entry.id   AF-A0A6N9SKB3-F1
#
_cell.length_a   1.000
_cell.length_b   1.000
_cell.length_c   1.000
_cell.angle_alpha   90.00
_cell.angle_beta   90.00
_cell.angle_gamma   90.00
#
_symmetry.space_group_name_H-M   'P 1'
#
loop_
_entity.id
_entity.type
_entity.pdbx_description
1 polymer ?
#
loop_
_entity_poly.entity_id
_entity_poly.type
_entity_poly.pdbx_seq_one_letter_code
_entity_poly.pdbx_strand_id
1 'polypeptide(L)'
;MNNRVIAGTVAVMVGIALNMVGDWVLGVRIEVFRGIATFTLPWIVDVFLVPFMVGLLVAKIFGKHAKWLACVPPIVVRFSSYLYLYYLDHSHDFFFNFHLHYWGLCVILAVESANLGAILGEVLVGVYGRIDHPRIPAKAPCPAPHPEPMAPTVNTGS
;
A
#
# COMPACT_ATOMS: atom_id res chain seq x y z
N MET A 1 -19.29 -4.60 5.90
CA MET A 1 -18.22 -5.24 5.10
C MET A 1 -17.89 -4.47 3.81
N ASN A 2 -18.87 -3.83 3.15
CA ASN A 2 -18.67 -3.16 1.86
C ASN A 2 -17.72 -1.95 1.87
N ASN A 3 -17.66 -1.17 2.96
CA ASN A 3 -16.92 0.10 2.95
C ASN A 3 -15.40 -0.06 2.72
N ARG A 4 -14.81 -1.17 3.20
CA ARG A 4 -13.38 -1.45 3.00
C ARG A 4 -13.08 -1.91 1.58
N VAL A 5 -13.95 -2.73 0.98
CA VAL A 5 -13.81 -3.16 -0.40
C VAL A 5 -13.94 -1.96 -1.34
N ILE A 6 -14.95 -1.10 -1.11
CA ILE A 6 -15.14 0.13 -1.89
C ILE A 6 -13.92 1.05 -1.76
N ALA A 7 -13.42 1.28 -0.54
CA ALA A 7 -12.22 2.10 -0.34
C ALA A 7 -10.98 1.52 -1.06
N GLY A 8 -10.82 0.18 -1.04
CA GLY A 8 -9.76 -0.51 -1.75
C GLY A 8 -9.88 -0.38 -3.27
N THR A 9 -11.06 -0.60 -3.82
CA THR A 9 -11.32 -0.42 -5.26
C THR A 9 -11.07 1.03 -5.69
N VAL A 10 -11.55 2.01 -4.92
CA VAL A 10 -11.31 3.43 -5.20
C VAL A 10 -9.82 3.75 -5.14
N ALA A 11 -9.09 3.25 -4.13
CA ALA A 11 -7.65 3.46 -4.03
C ALA A 11 -6.90 2.91 -5.25
N VAL A 12 -7.24 1.69 -5.70
CA VAL A 12 -6.63 1.08 -6.89
C VAL A 12 -6.95 1.88 -8.15
N MET A 13 -8.21 2.28 -8.35
CA MET A 13 -8.63 3.08 -9.51
C MET A 13 -7.91 4.43 -9.56
N VAL A 14 -7.80 5.11 -8.42
CA VAL A 14 -7.06 6.37 -8.30
C VAL A 14 -5.57 6.15 -8.56
N GLY A 15 -4.99 5.05 -8.04
CA GLY A 15 -3.60 4.69 -8.30
C GLY A 15 -3.32 4.41 -9.77
N ILE A 16 -4.22 3.72 -10.46
CA ILE A 16 -4.12 3.46 -11.91
C ILE A 16 -4.15 4.79 -12.67
N ALA A 17 -5.13 5.65 -12.36
CA ALA A 17 -5.26 6.95 -13.01
C ALA A 17 -4.00 7.81 -12.82
N LEU A 18 -3.46 7.88 -11.59
CA LEU A 18 -2.25 8.64 -11.32
C LEU A 18 -1.05 8.11 -12.11
N ASN A 19 -0.92 6.79 -12.20
CA ASN A 19 0.17 6.16 -12.93
C ASN A 19 0.07 6.41 -14.45
N MET A 20 -1.15 6.31 -15.03
CA MET A 20 -1.40 6.67 -16.43
C MET A 20 -1.13 8.15 -16.72
N VAL A 21 -1.46 9.04 -15.80
CA VAL A 21 -1.13 10.47 -15.92
C VAL A 21 0.38 10.68 -15.86
N GLY A 22 1.10 9.93 -15.01
CA GLY A 22 2.57 9.93 -14.96
C GLY A 22 3.17 9.56 -16.32
N ASP A 23 2.74 8.44 -16.89
CA ASP A 23 3.16 7.98 -18.21
C ASP A 23 2.89 9.04 -19.29
N TRP A 24 1.71 9.68 -19.25
CA TRP A 24 1.31 10.70 -20.22
C TRP A 24 2.13 11.98 -20.09
N VAL A 25 2.39 12.46 -18.87
CA VAL A 25 3.16 13.69 -18.60
C VAL A 25 4.63 13.51 -18.94
N LEU A 26 5.20 12.34 -18.62
CA LEU A 26 6.61 12.06 -18.87
C LEU A 26 6.85 11.68 -20.33
N GLY A 27 5.83 11.16 -21.02
CA GLY A 27 5.91 10.76 -22.43
C GLY A 27 6.93 9.65 -22.68
N VAL A 28 7.36 8.95 -21.62
CA VAL A 28 8.34 7.87 -21.69
C VAL A 28 7.60 6.57 -21.92
N ARG A 29 8.05 5.81 -22.92
CA ARG A 29 7.59 4.44 -23.14
C ARG A 29 8.64 3.49 -22.57
N ILE A 30 8.44 3.05 -21.34
CA ILE A 30 9.38 2.15 -20.65
C ILE A 30 9.47 0.78 -21.31
N GLU A 31 8.53 0.44 -22.20
CA GLU A 31 8.48 -0.80 -22.94
C GLU A 31 9.50 -0.86 -24.08
N VAL A 32 9.93 0.30 -24.59
CA VAL A 32 10.79 0.39 -25.78
C VAL A 32 12.24 0.54 -25.34
N PHE A 33 13.03 -0.52 -25.50
CA PHE A 33 14.46 -0.49 -25.19
C PHE A 33 15.26 0.04 -26.38
N ARG A 34 15.93 1.18 -26.21
CA ARG A 34 16.81 1.81 -27.23
C ARG A 34 18.28 1.84 -26.83
N GLY A 35 18.71 0.93 -25.95
CA GLY A 35 20.07 0.90 -25.39
C GLY A 35 20.25 1.88 -24.23
N ILE A 36 21.48 2.36 -24.00
CA ILE A 36 21.82 3.21 -22.83
C ILE A 36 21.10 4.56 -22.83
N ALA A 37 20.69 5.04 -24.00
CA ALA A 37 19.90 6.26 -24.16
C ALA A 37 18.48 6.15 -23.55
N THR A 38 18.04 4.94 -23.16
CA THR A 38 16.75 4.72 -22.50
C THR A 38 16.74 5.25 -21.07
N PHE A 39 17.89 5.24 -20.38
CA PHE A 39 18.03 5.62 -18.97
C PHE A 39 18.12 7.14 -18.78
N THR A 40 17.09 7.85 -19.21
CA THR A 40 16.97 9.29 -19.03
C THR A 40 16.36 9.65 -17.67
N LEU A 41 16.50 10.89 -17.22
CA LEU A 41 15.85 11.36 -15.98
C LEU A 41 14.33 11.15 -15.99
N PRO A 42 13.59 11.45 -17.08
CA PRO A 42 12.17 11.12 -17.17
C PRO A 42 11.88 9.63 -16.98
N TRP A 43 12.71 8.74 -17.51
CA TRP A 43 12.57 7.29 -17.33
C TRP A 43 12.75 6.87 -15.87
N ILE A 44 13.74 7.44 -15.17
CA ILE A 44 13.96 7.15 -13.74
C ILE A 44 12.75 7.62 -12.92
N VAL A 45 12.23 8.81 -13.22
CA VAL A 45 11.04 9.35 -12.56
C VAL A 45 9.83 8.45 -12.81
N ASP A 46 9.66 7.96 -14.03
CA ASP A 46 8.52 7.13 -14.43
C ASP A 46 8.55 5.72 -13.82
N VAL A 47 9.75 5.13 -13.68
CA VAL A 47 9.92 3.78 -13.12
C VAL A 47 9.91 3.78 -11.59
N PHE A 48 10.47 4.81 -10.96
CA PHE A 48 10.63 4.84 -9.50
C PHE A 48 9.68 5.82 -8.81
N LEU A 49 9.70 7.10 -9.22
CA LEU A 49 9.00 8.14 -8.48
C LEU A 49 7.48 8.08 -8.68
N VAL A 50 7.01 7.83 -9.91
CA VAL A 50 5.56 7.74 -10.19
C VAL A 50 4.94 6.57 -9.42
N PRO A 51 5.46 5.32 -9.49
CA PRO A 51 4.89 4.20 -8.74
C PRO A 51 5.01 4.40 -7.23
N PHE A 52 6.10 5.02 -6.75
CA PHE A 52 6.25 5.38 -5.34
C PHE A 52 5.14 6.33 -4.86
N MET A 53 4.83 7.38 -5.62
CA MET A 53 3.75 8.32 -5.29
C MET A 53 2.37 7.64 -5.34
N VAL A 54 2.16 6.71 -6.29
CA VAL A 54 0.96 5.87 -6.35
C VAL A 54 0.83 5.03 -5.09
N GLY A 55 1.90 4.38 -4.64
CA GLY A 55 1.92 3.59 -3.41
C GLY A 55 1.57 4.42 -2.16
N LEU A 56 2.16 5.61 -2.05
CA LEU A 56 1.88 6.54 -0.95
C LEU A 56 0.39 6.96 -0.94
N LEU A 57 -0.17 7.27 -2.11
CA LEU A 57 -1.56 7.66 -2.25
C LEU A 57 -2.52 6.51 -1.90
N VAL A 58 -2.25 5.30 -2.39
CA VAL A 58 -3.04 4.09 -2.08
C VAL A 58 -3.03 3.83 -0.57
N ALA A 59 -1.87 3.94 0.08
CA ALA A 59 -1.77 3.80 1.53
C ALA A 59 -2.51 4.88 2.32
N LYS A 60 -2.51 6.11 1.83
CA LYS A 60 -3.28 7.21 2.44
C LYS A 60 -4.79 6.96 2.38
N ILE A 61 -5.30 6.34 1.32
CA ILE A 61 -6.74 6.07 1.13
C ILE A 61 -7.17 4.80 1.90
N PHE A 62 -6.39 3.71 1.79
CA PHE A 62 -6.78 2.39 2.31
C PHE A 62 -6.31 2.14 3.75
N GLY A 63 -5.18 2.73 4.17
CA GLY A 63 -4.58 2.52 5.48
C GLY A 63 -3.87 1.16 5.60
N LYS A 64 -4.34 0.29 6.51
CA LYS A 64 -3.63 -0.97 6.86
C LYS A 64 -3.62 -1.97 5.70
N HIS A 65 -2.44 -2.56 5.40
CA HIS A 65 -2.21 -3.57 4.35
C HIS A 65 -2.25 -3.02 2.92
N ALA A 66 -2.08 -1.71 2.76
CA ALA A 66 -2.04 -1.06 1.46
C ALA A 66 -0.87 -1.52 0.59
N LYS A 67 0.20 -2.07 1.18
CA LYS A 67 1.34 -2.64 0.43
C LYS A 67 0.93 -3.63 -0.68
N TRP A 68 -0.01 -4.52 -0.39
CA TRP A 68 -0.49 -5.50 -1.38
C TRP A 68 -1.37 -4.86 -2.46
N LEU A 69 -2.15 -3.85 -2.08
CA LEU A 69 -3.01 -3.11 -3.02
C LEU A 69 -2.20 -2.18 -3.92
N ALA A 70 -1.12 -1.60 -3.42
CA ALA A 70 -0.26 -0.67 -4.14
C ALA A 70 0.51 -1.32 -5.30
N CYS A 71 0.68 -2.65 -5.28
CA CYS A 71 1.27 -3.38 -6.40
C CYS A 71 0.34 -3.46 -7.61
N VAL A 72 -0.98 -3.37 -7.42
CA VAL A 72 -1.96 -3.59 -8.49
C VAL A 72 -1.89 -2.49 -9.56
N PRO A 73 -1.88 -1.18 -9.21
CA PRO A 73 -1.79 -0.12 -10.21
C PRO A 73 -0.59 -0.21 -11.18
N PRO A 74 0.67 -0.36 -10.74
CA PRO A 74 1.80 -0.46 -11.66
C PRO A 74 1.70 -1.70 -12.55
N ILE A 75 1.28 -2.85 -12.02
CA ILE A 75 1.11 -4.07 -12.82
C ILE A 75 0.07 -3.86 -13.91
N VAL A 76 -1.11 -3.34 -13.55
CA VAL A 76 -2.20 -3.14 -14.51
C VAL A 76 -1.78 -2.17 -15.60
N VAL A 77 -1.21 -1.02 -15.24
CA VAL A 77 -0.81 0.00 -16.22
C VAL A 77 0.29 -0.52 -17.14
N ARG A 78 1.34 -1.16 -16.62
CA ARG A 78 2.43 -1.68 -17.46
C ARG A 78 1.99 -2.86 -18.33
N PHE A 79 1.07 -3.69 -17.84
CA PHE A 79 0.49 -4.76 -18.64
C PHE A 79 -0.42 -4.23 -19.74
N SER A 80 -1.25 -3.22 -19.45
CA SER A 80 -2.09 -2.55 -20.45
C SER A 80 -1.27 -1.86 -21.53
N SER A 81 -0.20 -1.14 -21.16
CA SER A 81 0.71 -0.50 -22.11
C SER A 81 1.48 -1.53 -22.96
N TYR A 82 1.90 -2.64 -22.37
CA TYR A 82 2.47 -3.78 -23.11
C TYR A 82 1.48 -4.34 -24.14
N LEU A 83 0.24 -4.61 -23.72
CA LEU A 83 -0.81 -5.14 -24.60
C LEU A 83 -1.19 -4.16 -25.70
N TYR A 84 -1.25 -2.85 -25.39
CA TYR A 84 -1.51 -1.81 -26.36
C TYR A 84 -0.47 -1.82 -27.48
N LEU A 85 0.82 -1.87 -27.12
CA LEU A 85 1.91 -1.95 -28.10
C LEU A 85 1.87 -3.27 -28.88
N TYR A 86 1.56 -4.40 -28.22
CA TYR A 86 1.50 -5.71 -28.87
C TYR A 86 0.40 -5.83 -29.92
N TYR A 87 -0.80 -5.30 -29.65
CA TYR A 87 -1.96 -5.48 -30.53
C TYR A 87 -2.18 -4.33 -31.51
N LEU A 88 -1.94 -3.08 -31.09
CA LEU A 88 -2.33 -1.89 -31.86
C LEU A 88 -1.17 -1.27 -32.63
N ASP A 89 0.08 -1.46 -32.19
CA ASP A 89 1.26 -0.89 -32.84
C ASP A 89 2.00 -1.97 -33.66
N HIS A 90 1.46 -2.28 -34.84
CA HIS A 90 2.06 -3.20 -35.82
C HIS A 90 3.28 -2.59 -36.54
N SER A 91 4.23 -2.02 -35.78
CA SER A 91 5.53 -1.67 -36.37
C SER A 91 6.31 -2.97 -36.64
N HIS A 92 6.84 -3.12 -37.86
CA HIS A 92 7.52 -4.34 -38.31
C HIS A 92 8.79 -4.70 -37.50
N ASP A 93 9.25 -3.81 -36.61
CA ASP A 93 10.42 -4.00 -35.74
C ASP A 93 10.06 -4.36 -34.28
N PHE A 94 8.79 -4.68 -34.02
CA PHE A 94 8.25 -4.96 -32.69
C PHE A 94 9.04 -6.07 -31.96
N PHE A 95 9.36 -7.18 -32.63
CA PHE A 95 10.07 -8.30 -32.01
C PHE A 95 11.53 -8.02 -31.65
N PHE A 96 12.20 -7.08 -32.34
CA PHE A 96 13.62 -6.80 -32.11
C PHE A 96 13.88 -5.73 -31.06
N ASN A 97 12.91 -4.84 -30.82
CA ASN A 97 13.03 -3.78 -29.82
C ASN A 97 12.40 -4.16 -28.46
N PHE A 98 11.52 -5.16 -28.44
CA PHE A 98 10.75 -5.52 -27.24
C PHE A 98 11.43 -6.64 -26.43
N HIS A 99 12.32 -6.24 -25.54
CA HIS A 99 13.07 -7.15 -24.69
C HIS A 99 12.24 -7.54 -23.45
N LEU A 100 11.59 -8.71 -23.49
CA LEU A 100 10.71 -9.19 -22.40
C LEU A 100 11.44 -9.25 -21.04
N HIS A 101 12.72 -9.59 -21.03
CA HIS A 101 13.55 -9.58 -19.82
C HIS A 101 13.76 -8.17 -19.25
N TYR A 102 13.90 -7.16 -20.11
CA TYR A 102 14.05 -5.77 -19.70
C TYR A 102 12.74 -5.22 -19.16
N TRP A 103 11.64 -5.44 -19.88
CA TRP A 103 10.31 -5.04 -19.45
C TRP A 103 9.93 -5.68 -18.10
N GLY A 104 10.17 -6.98 -17.93
CA GLY A 104 9.89 -7.68 -16.67
C GLY A 104 10.65 -7.07 -15.48
N LEU A 105 11.92 -6.70 -15.66
CA LEU A 105 12.69 -5.99 -14.64
C LEU A 105 12.11 -4.60 -14.35
N CYS A 106 11.68 -3.86 -15.37
CA CYS A 106 11.04 -2.55 -15.17
C CYS A 106 9.74 -2.67 -14.37
N VAL A 107 8.93 -3.71 -14.63
CA VAL A 107 7.71 -3.98 -13.85
C VAL A 107 8.05 -4.30 -12.39
N ILE A 108 9.06 -5.13 -12.13
CA ILE A 108 9.50 -5.44 -10.75
C ILE A 108 9.95 -4.17 -10.04
N LEU A 109 10.78 -3.34 -10.68
CA LEU A 109 11.23 -2.07 -10.11
C LEU A 109 10.06 -1.13 -9.79
N ALA A 110 9.08 -1.02 -10.69
CA ALA A 110 7.89 -0.22 -10.47
C ALA A 110 7.05 -0.76 -9.31
N VAL A 111 6.87 -2.08 -9.21
CA VAL A 111 6.14 -2.74 -8.13
C VAL A 111 6.83 -2.50 -6.79
N GLU A 112 8.14 -2.73 -6.70
CA GLU A 112 8.89 -2.51 -5.47
C GLU A 112 8.90 -1.03 -5.06
N SER A 113 8.99 -0.11 -6.02
CA SER A 113 8.90 1.32 -5.76
C SER A 113 7.53 1.71 -5.18
N ALA A 114 6.44 1.16 -5.73
CA ALA A 114 5.10 1.35 -5.19
C ALA A 114 4.93 0.72 -3.80
N ASN A 115 5.54 -0.45 -3.57
CA ASN A 115 5.54 -1.15 -2.30
C ASN A 115 6.24 -0.31 -1.21
N LEU A 116 7.42 0.25 -1.52
CA LEU A 116 8.15 1.18 -0.64
C LEU A 116 7.33 2.43 -0.34
N GLY A 117 6.69 3.03 -1.35
CA GLY A 117 5.80 4.18 -1.18
C GLY A 117 4.61 3.88 -0.27
N ALA A 118 4.03 2.68 -0.40
CA ALA A 118 2.92 2.25 0.44
C ALA A 118 3.34 1.99 1.89
N ILE A 119 4.50 1.36 2.13
CA ILE A 119 5.05 1.17 3.47
C ILE A 119 5.28 2.53 4.14
N LEU A 120 5.91 3.46 3.43
CA LEU A 120 6.11 4.82 3.96
C LEU A 120 4.77 5.52 4.23
N GLY A 121 3.80 5.39 3.33
CA GLY A 121 2.45 5.92 3.51
C GLY A 121 1.75 5.34 4.75
N GLU A 122 1.88 4.04 5.00
CA GLU A 122 1.35 3.39 6.21
C GLU A 122 1.99 3.94 7.49
N VAL A 123 3.31 4.16 7.47
CA VAL A 123 4.05 4.79 8.58
C VAL A 123 3.55 6.23 8.81
N LEU A 124 3.40 7.03 7.75
CA LEU A 124 2.93 8.41 7.82
C LEU A 124 1.49 8.54 8.34
N VAL A 125 0.62 7.60 8.00
CA VAL A 125 -0.77 7.53 8.51
C VAL A 125 -0.81 7.07 9.98
N GLY A 126 0.33 6.62 10.54
CA GLY A 126 0.42 6.16 11.92
C GLY A 126 -0.17 4.76 12.12
N VAL A 127 -0.25 3.93 11.07
CA VAL A 127 -0.73 2.55 11.16
C VAL A 127 0.10 1.73 12.15
N TYR A 128 1.42 1.93 12.13
CA TYR A 128 2.38 1.24 12.99
C TYR A 128 2.46 1.82 14.41
N GLY A 129 2.03 3.07 14.61
CA GLY A 129 2.05 3.74 15.92
C GLY A 129 0.84 3.41 16.82
N ARG A 130 -0.18 2.73 16.29
CA ARG A 130 -1.33 2.27 17.08
C ARG A 130 -0.95 0.98 17.83
N ILE A 131 -0.07 1.11 18.82
CA ILE A 131 0.09 0.11 19.86
C ILE A 131 -1.22 0.11 20.63
N ASP A 132 -2.03 -0.93 20.44
CA ASP A 132 -3.14 -1.24 21.32
C ASP A 132 -2.53 -1.54 22.70
N HIS A 133 -2.39 -0.52 23.55
CA HIS A 133 -2.26 -0.79 24.97
C HIS A 133 -3.49 -1.64 25.34
N PRO A 134 -3.31 -2.86 25.88
CA PRO A 134 -4.42 -3.57 26.46
C PRO A 134 -5.01 -2.60 27.47
N ARG A 135 -6.28 -2.22 27.30
CA ARG A 135 -7.00 -1.54 28.37
C ARG A 135 -7.01 -2.55 29.50
N ILE A 136 -6.07 -2.42 30.44
CA ILE A 136 -6.16 -3.09 31.71
C ILE A 136 -7.53 -2.68 32.23
N PRO A 137 -8.50 -3.61 32.39
CA PRO A 137 -9.78 -3.23 32.95
C PRO A 137 -9.47 -2.55 34.28
N ALA A 138 -9.97 -1.32 34.46
CA ALA A 138 -9.76 -0.58 35.69
C ALA A 138 -10.04 -1.52 36.85
N LYS A 139 -9.04 -1.70 37.73
CA LYS A 139 -9.11 -2.60 38.88
C LYS A 139 -10.45 -2.37 39.57
N ALA A 140 -11.29 -3.41 39.64
CA ALA A 140 -12.57 -3.32 40.32
C ALA A 140 -12.33 -2.76 41.74
N PRO A 141 -13.17 -1.83 42.24
CA PRO A 141 -13.05 -1.33 43.60
C PRO A 141 -12.96 -2.52 44.56
N CYS A 142 -11.94 -2.52 45.42
CA CYS A 142 -11.81 -3.59 46.43
C CYS A 142 -13.14 -3.70 47.20
N PRO A 143 -13.68 -4.92 47.39
CA PRO A 143 -14.87 -5.11 48.19
C PRO A 143 -14.61 -4.57 49.61
N ALA A 144 -15.60 -3.85 50.15
CA ALA A 144 -15.55 -3.32 51.50
C ALA A 144 -15.24 -4.46 52.50
N PRO A 145 -14.43 -4.20 53.54
CA PRO A 145 -14.14 -5.20 54.55
C PRO A 145 -15.45 -5.73 55.14
N HIS A 146 -15.58 -7.06 55.18
CA HIS A 146 -16.71 -7.73 55.82
C HIS A 146 -16.81 -7.26 57.28
N PRO A 147 -18.02 -6.97 57.79
CA PRO A 147 -18.19 -6.68 59.21
C PRO A 147 -17.68 -7.89 60.00
N GLU A 148 -16.73 -7.64 60.90
CA GLU A 148 -16.25 -8.65 61.84
C GLU A 148 -17.43 -9.33 62.54
N PRO A 149 -17.44 -10.67 62.66
CA PRO A 149 -18.44 -11.34 63.47
C PRO A 149 -18.31 -10.85 64.92
N MET A 150 -19.35 -10.17 65.41
CA MET A 150 -19.45 -9.80 66.81
C MET A 150 -19.25 -11.04 67.67
N ALA A 151 -18.25 -10.99 68.55
CA ALA A 151 -18.00 -12.03 69.53
C ALA A 151 -19.26 -12.23 70.39
N PRO A 152 -19.64 -13.47 70.74
CA PRO A 152 -20.77 -13.72 71.60
C PRO A 152 -20.52 -13.12 72.99
N THR A 153 -21.38 -12.19 73.38
CA THR A 153 -21.43 -11.69 74.75
C THR A 153 -21.76 -12.85 75.69
N VAL A 154 -20.77 -13.27 76.46
CA VAL A 154 -20.92 -14.22 77.56
C VAL A 154 -21.81 -13.56 78.62
N ASN A 155 -23.01 -14.12 78.78
CA ASN A 155 -23.96 -13.72 79.81
C ASN A 155 -23.51 -14.36 81.14
N THR A 156 -22.78 -13.62 81.98
CA THR A 156 -22.58 -13.99 83.38
C THR A 156 -23.78 -13.49 84.17
N GLY A 157 -24.67 -14.42 84.52
CA GLY A 157 -25.80 -14.15 85.41
C GLY A 157 -25.37 -13.86 86.84
N SER A 158 -26.20 -13.06 87.51
CA SER A 158 -26.34 -12.93 88.96
C SER A 158 -27.75 -12.46 89.26
#